data_AF-A0AAU9N0B7-F1
#
_entry.id   AF-A0AAU9N0B7-F1
#
_cell.length_a   1.000
_cell.length_b   1.000
_cell.length_c   1.000
_cell.angle_alpha   90.00
_cell.angle_beta   90.00
_cell.angle_gamma   90.00
#
_symmetry.space_group_name_H-M   'P 1'
#
loop_
_entity.id
_entity.type
_entity.pdbx_description
1 polymer ?
#
loop_
_entity_poly.entity_id
_entity_poly.type
_entity_poly.pdbx_seq_one_letter_code
_entity_poly.pdbx_strand_id
1 'polypeptide(L)'
;MRKKIASKLSPSPSCASTGFVFKWNKVSPNKVNCFIWRALQKNIPSAVALRSRGIDLTTITCGACINESECADHILLLCPFARSVTDKILSWCGVQHNSFTSVGELLEYANG
;
A
#
# COMPACT_ATOMS: atom_id res chain seq x y z
N MET A 1 37.60 -2.81 8.99
CA MET A 1 36.59 -3.90 9.09
C MET A 1 35.33 -3.33 9.77
N ARG A 2 34.33 -2.86 9.02
CA ARG A 2 33.05 -2.38 9.59
C ARG A 2 31.98 -3.43 9.30
N LYS A 3 31.51 -4.11 10.34
CA LYS A 3 30.44 -5.12 10.23
C LYS A 3 29.15 -4.37 9.85
N LYS A 4 28.70 -4.52 8.60
CA LYS A 4 27.35 -4.13 8.20
C LYS A 4 26.38 -5.14 8.83
N ILE A 5 25.85 -4.83 10.00
CA ILE A 5 24.65 -5.49 10.50
C ILE A 5 23.49 -4.77 9.81
N ALA A 6 23.21 -5.14 8.56
CA ALA A 6 21.90 -4.90 8.01
C ALA A 6 20.97 -5.83 8.79
N SER A 7 20.22 -5.28 9.76
CA SER A 7 19.08 -5.98 10.32
C SER A 7 18.17 -6.33 9.15
N LYS A 8 18.16 -7.61 8.77
CA LYS A 8 17.24 -8.14 7.77
C LYS A 8 15.84 -8.09 8.39
N LEU A 9 15.23 -6.91 8.40
CA LEU A 9 13.78 -6.83 8.55
C LEU A 9 13.23 -7.28 7.20
N SER A 10 12.90 -8.56 7.10
CA SER A 10 12.14 -9.07 5.96
C SER A 10 10.86 -8.23 5.85
N PRO A 11 10.50 -7.76 4.64
CA PRO A 11 9.22 -7.08 4.45
C PRO A 11 8.11 -7.95 4.99
N SER A 12 7.15 -7.35 5.70
CA SER A 12 5.93 -8.05 6.11
C SER A 12 5.26 -8.65 4.85
N PRO A 13 4.55 -9.79 4.97
CA PRO A 13 3.91 -10.44 3.82
C PRO A 13 2.94 -9.51 3.07
N SER A 14 2.39 -8.50 3.74
CA SER A 14 1.58 -7.41 3.15
C SER A 14 2.32 -6.53 2.14
N CYS A 15 3.65 -6.57 2.12
CA CYS A 15 4.48 -5.75 1.25
C CYS A 15 4.99 -6.51 0.02
N ALA A 16 4.65 -7.80 -0.14
CA ALA A 16 4.95 -8.56 -1.33
C ALA A 16 4.12 -8.08 -2.53
N SER A 17 4.71 -8.09 -3.73
CA SER A 17 3.99 -7.80 -4.97
C SER A 17 3.16 -9.02 -5.38
N THR A 18 1.88 -8.80 -5.69
CA THR A 18 1.02 -9.81 -6.33
C THR A 18 0.93 -9.52 -7.83
N GLY A 19 0.78 -10.57 -8.63
CA GLY A 19 0.60 -10.44 -10.08
C GLY A 19 -0.84 -10.02 -10.39
N PHE A 20 -1.08 -8.71 -10.51
CA PHE A 20 -2.41 -8.15 -10.79
C PHE A 20 -2.45 -7.46 -12.16
N VAL A 21 -3.55 -7.66 -12.91
CA VAL A 21 -3.81 -6.98 -14.19
C VAL A 21 -4.70 -5.77 -13.95
N PHE A 22 -4.13 -4.57 -14.06
CA PHE A 22 -4.87 -3.32 -13.86
C PHE A 22 -5.70 -2.95 -15.09
N LYS A 23 -7.01 -2.77 -14.91
CA LYS A 23 -7.93 -2.25 -15.93
C LYS A 23 -8.14 -0.75 -15.72
N TRP A 24 -7.94 0.02 -16.79
CA TRP A 24 -8.14 1.47 -16.74
C TRP A 24 -9.62 1.84 -16.57
N ASN A 25 -9.94 2.64 -15.55
CA ASN A 25 -11.30 3.17 -15.37
C ASN A 25 -11.48 4.44 -16.21
N LYS A 26 -12.44 4.43 -17.14
CA LYS A 26 -12.73 5.58 -18.03
C LYS A 26 -13.38 6.76 -17.31
N VAL A 27 -14.02 6.52 -16.17
CA VAL A 27 -14.70 7.55 -15.36
C VAL A 27 -13.68 8.29 -14.48
N SER A 28 -12.63 7.60 -14.05
CA SER A 28 -11.62 8.18 -13.16
C SER A 28 -10.62 9.05 -13.94
N PRO A 29 -10.17 10.18 -13.36
CA PRO A 29 -9.09 10.96 -13.95
C PRO A 29 -7.80 10.13 -14.11
N ASN A 30 -7.03 10.41 -15.17
CA ASN A 30 -5.79 9.68 -15.47
C ASN A 30 -4.80 9.62 -14.30
N LYS A 31 -4.72 10.69 -13.50
CA LYS A 31 -3.85 10.75 -12.31
C LYS A 31 -4.22 9.69 -11.27
N VAL A 32 -5.51 9.40 -11.10
CA VAL A 32 -6.02 8.38 -10.17
C VAL A 32 -5.66 6.99 -10.68
N ASN A 33 -5.92 6.71 -11.96
CA ASN A 33 -5.54 5.44 -12.57
C ASN A 33 -4.02 5.19 -12.50
N CYS A 34 -3.19 6.19 -12.82
CA CYS A 34 -1.73 6.09 -12.68
C CYS A 34 -1.28 5.86 -11.23
N PHE A 35 -1.99 6.42 -10.25
CA PHE A 35 -1.68 6.21 -8.85
C PHE A 35 -1.97 4.77 -8.43
N ILE A 36 -3.17 4.28 -8.73
CA ILE A 36 -3.62 2.92 -8.39
C ILE A 36 -2.74 1.87 -9.07
N TRP A 37 -2.45 2.05 -10.36
CA TRP A 37 -1.53 1.18 -11.11
C TRP A 37 -0.16 1.10 -10.44
N ARG A 38 0.42 2.23 -10.03
CA ARG A 38 1.70 2.25 -9.30
C ARG A 38 1.59 1.62 -7.91
N ALA A 39 0.45 1.76 -7.23
CA ALA A 39 0.23 1.16 -5.91
C ALA A 39 0.22 -0.37 -5.98
N LEU A 40 -0.44 -0.94 -6.99
CA LEU A 40 -0.43 -2.38 -7.26
C LEU A 40 0.98 -2.93 -7.48
N GLN A 41 1.80 -2.18 -8.22
CA GLN A 41 3.20 -2.50 -8.49
C GLN A 41 4.14 -2.19 -7.31
N LYS A 42 3.61 -1.83 -6.14
CA LYS A 42 4.35 -1.41 -4.93
C LYS A 42 5.36 -0.28 -5.20
N ASN A 43 5.04 0.57 -6.18
CA ASN A 43 5.94 1.57 -6.73
C ASN A 43 5.57 3.03 -6.37
N ILE A 44 4.62 3.21 -5.45
CA ILE A 44 4.36 4.53 -4.86
C ILE A 44 5.47 4.90 -3.85
N PRO A 45 5.64 6.20 -3.50
CA PRO A 45 6.68 6.69 -2.59
C PRO A 45 6.49 6.26 -1.13
N SER A 46 6.50 4.96 -0.86
CA SER A 46 6.49 4.37 0.47
C SER A 46 7.93 4.14 0.96
N ALA A 47 8.17 4.17 2.27
CA ALA A 47 9.53 3.97 2.81
C ALA A 47 10.16 2.64 2.33
N VAL A 48 9.38 1.57 2.24
CA VAL A 48 9.84 0.27 1.70
C VAL A 48 10.29 0.40 0.23
N ALA A 49 9.50 1.08 -0.61
CA ALA A 49 9.83 1.27 -2.02
C ALA A 49 11.01 2.25 -2.24
N LEU A 50 11.17 3.25 -1.38
CA LEU A 50 12.32 4.15 -1.43
C LEU A 50 13.61 3.42 -1.04
N ARG A 51 13.57 2.61 0.04
CA ARG A 51 14.71 1.79 0.45
C ARG A 51 15.10 0.77 -0.61
N SER A 52 14.14 0.13 -1.29
CA SER A 52 14.44 -0.81 -2.38
C SER A 52 15.11 -0.14 -3.59
N ARG A 53 14.91 1.17 -3.78
CA ARG A 53 15.59 1.99 -4.79
C ARG A 53 16.97 2.50 -4.35
N GLY A 54 17.46 2.06 -3.18
CA GLY A 54 18.76 2.46 -2.65
C GLY A 54 18.77 3.81 -1.94
N ILE A 55 17.61 4.40 -1.65
CA ILE A 55 17.54 5.60 -0.81
C ILE A 55 17.75 5.16 0.64
N ASP A 56 18.77 5.74 1.28
CA ASP A 56 19.06 5.47 2.67
C ASP A 56 18.03 6.17 3.57
N LEU A 57 17.30 5.37 4.34
CA LEU A 57 16.27 5.83 5.26
C LEU A 57 16.59 5.28 6.64
N THR A 58 16.45 6.12 7.67
CA THR A 58 16.67 5.73 9.06
C THR A 58 15.72 4.61 9.49
N THR A 59 14.49 4.62 8.98
CA THR A 59 13.48 3.60 9.25
C THR A 59 12.59 3.37 8.03
N ILE A 60 11.97 2.19 7.97
CA ILE A 60 10.87 1.88 7.05
C ILE A 60 9.54 1.73 7.78
N THR A 61 9.50 1.99 9.09
CA THR A 61 8.27 1.95 9.86
C THR A 61 7.34 3.09 9.43
N CYS A 62 6.05 2.78 9.31
CA CYS A 62 5.03 3.75 8.97
C CYS A 62 4.97 4.86 10.02
N GLY A 63 5.12 6.12 9.57
CA GLY A 63 5.09 7.28 10.47
C GLY A 63 3.72 7.53 11.11
N ALA A 64 2.64 6.99 10.54
CA ALA A 64 1.28 7.19 11.06
C ALA A 64 0.93 6.23 12.22
N CYS A 65 1.30 4.95 12.11
CA CYS A 65 0.98 3.95 13.13
C CYS A 65 2.16 3.55 14.02
N ILE A 66 3.40 3.82 13.57
CA ILE A 66 4.66 3.53 14.28
C ILE A 66 4.79 2.02 14.61
N ASN A 67 4.11 1.15 13.88
CA ASN A 67 4.02 -0.29 14.21
C ASN A 67 4.52 -1.20 13.09
N GLU A 68 4.05 -0.96 11.85
CA GLU A 68 4.34 -1.83 10.69
C GLU A 68 5.19 -1.12 9.65
N SER A 69 5.73 -1.89 8.70
CA SER A 69 6.48 -1.31 7.58
C SER A 69 5.60 -0.50 6.63
N GLU A 70 6.11 0.65 6.19
CA GLU A 70 5.42 1.57 5.30
C GLU A 70 5.54 1.08 3.85
N CYS A 71 4.55 0.29 3.42
CA CYS A 71 4.39 -0.14 2.04
C CYS A 71 3.00 0.21 1.51
N ALA A 72 2.78 0.02 0.20
CA ALA A 72 1.58 0.52 -0.50
C ALA A 72 0.26 0.04 0.12
N ASP A 73 0.13 -1.26 0.40
CA ASP A 73 -1.10 -1.79 1.03
C ASP A 73 -1.26 -1.26 2.45
N HIS A 74 -0.16 -1.09 3.18
CA HIS A 74 -0.21 -0.58 4.54
C HIS A 74 -0.72 0.86 4.58
N ILE A 75 -0.09 1.77 3.84
CA ILE A 75 -0.45 3.19 3.88
C ILE A 75 -1.80 3.50 3.24
N LEU A 76 -2.33 2.58 2.42
CA LEU A 76 -3.63 2.76 1.77
C LEU A 76 -4.78 2.05 2.50
N LEU A 77 -4.54 0.91 3.15
CA LEU A 77 -5.61 0.05 3.66
C LEU A 77 -5.36 -0.55 5.04
N LEU A 78 -4.13 -1.03 5.34
CA LEU A 78 -3.90 -1.79 6.58
C LEU A 78 -3.54 -0.92 7.79
N CYS A 79 -2.95 0.25 7.57
CA CYS A 79 -2.63 1.20 8.63
C CYS A 79 -3.91 1.58 9.37
N PRO A 80 -3.97 1.56 10.71
CA PRO A 80 -5.17 1.95 11.45
C PRO A 80 -5.73 3.32 11.04
N PHE A 81 -4.85 4.28 10.74
CA PHE A 81 -5.24 5.56 10.19
C PHE A 81 -5.91 5.42 8.82
N ALA A 82 -5.25 4.75 7.87
CA ALA A 82 -5.77 4.55 6.51
C ALA A 82 -7.09 3.73 6.50
N ARG A 83 -7.17 2.70 7.34
CA ARG A 83 -8.37 1.90 7.56
C ARG A 83 -9.53 2.77 8.04
N SER A 84 -9.30 3.63 9.04
CA SER A 84 -10.35 4.53 9.54
C SER A 84 -10.91 5.48 8.47
N VAL A 85 -10.07 5.93 7.53
CA VAL A 85 -10.48 6.77 6.40
C VAL A 85 -11.26 5.94 5.39
N THR A 86 -10.75 4.77 5.03
CA THR A 86 -11.37 3.87 4.05
C THR A 86 -12.74 3.41 4.54
N ASP A 87 -12.87 2.99 5.79
CA ASP A 87 -14.15 2.54 6.37
C ASP A 87 -15.21 3.65 6.34
N LYS A 88 -14.83 4.91 6.59
CA LYS A 88 -15.73 6.07 6.47
C LYS A 88 -16.17 6.31 5.03
N ILE A 89 -15.26 6.17 4.06
CA ILE A 89 -15.59 6.32 2.64
C ILE A 89 -16.54 5.20 2.19
N LEU A 90 -16.25 3.94 2.54
CA LEU A 90 -17.11 2.81 2.19
C LEU A 90 -18.51 2.95 2.79
N SER A 91 -18.58 3.37 4.06
CA SER A 91 -19.85 3.68 4.73
C SER A 91 -20.63 4.78 4.01
N TRP A 92 -19.96 5.86 3.60
CA TRP A 92 -20.59 6.93 2.83
C TRP A 92 -21.13 6.45 1.47
N CYS A 93 -20.46 5.49 0.85
CA CYS A 93 -20.91 4.85 -0.40
C CYS A 93 -21.96 3.75 -0.20
N GLY A 94 -22.38 3.44 1.03
CA GLY A 94 -23.32 2.36 1.32
C GLY A 94 -22.74 0.96 1.10
N VAL A 95 -21.42 0.82 1.07
CA VAL A 95 -20.72 -0.44 0.85
C VAL A 95 -20.52 -1.17 2.18
N GLN A 96 -21.10 -2.37 2.31
CA GLN A 96 -20.83 -3.28 3.42
C GLN A 96 -19.74 -4.27 3.03
N HIS A 97 -18.56 -4.17 3.64
CA HIS A 97 -17.45 -5.07 3.36
C HIS A 97 -16.62 -5.38 4.60
N ASN A 98 -16.08 -6.61 4.65
CA ASN A 98 -15.08 -7.00 5.63
C ASN A 98 -13.73 -6.42 5.19
N SER A 99 -13.28 -5.31 5.80
CA SER A 99 -11.88 -4.86 5.84
C SER A 99 -10.91 -5.48 4.81
N PHE A 100 -10.63 -4.76 3.71
CA PHE A 100 -9.67 -5.21 2.70
C PHE A 100 -8.26 -5.39 3.26
N THR A 101 -7.52 -6.34 2.67
CA THR A 101 -6.15 -6.69 3.06
C THR A 101 -5.09 -6.24 2.06
N SER A 102 -5.48 -5.93 0.81
CA SER A 102 -4.57 -5.42 -0.22
C SER A 102 -5.27 -4.50 -1.22
N VAL A 103 -4.50 -3.68 -1.92
CA VAL A 103 -5.04 -2.82 -2.99
C VAL A 103 -5.59 -3.64 -4.15
N GLY A 104 -5.02 -4.83 -4.41
CA GLY A 104 -5.52 -5.76 -5.41
C GLY A 104 -6.94 -6.24 -5.10
N GLU A 105 -7.16 -6.72 -3.87
CA GLU A 105 -8.47 -7.18 -3.40
C GLU A 105 -9.54 -6.09 -3.50
N LEU A 106 -9.22 -4.86 -3.08
CA LEU A 106 -10.13 -3.71 -3.21
C LEU A 106 -10.51 -3.44 -4.68
N LEU A 107 -9.56 -3.58 -5.61
CA LEU A 107 -9.85 -3.36 -7.03
C LEU A 107 -10.61 -4.50 -7.67
N GLU A 108 -10.41 -5.73 -7.24
CA GLU A 108 -11.23 -6.87 -7.66
C GLU A 108 -12.69 -6.62 -7.27
N TYR A 109 -12.91 -6.22 -6.02
CA TYR A 109 -14.23 -5.83 -5.53
C TYR A 109 -14.85 -4.68 -6.35
N ALA A 110 -14.07 -3.64 -6.68
CA ALA A 110 -14.57 -2.49 -7.43
C ALA A 110 -14.79 -2.76 -8.94
N ASN A 111 -14.25 -3.85 -9.48
CA ASN A 111 -14.42 -4.23 -10.89
C ASN A 111 -15.51 -5.29 -11.12
N GLY A 112 -16.02 -5.91 -10.05
CA GLY A 112 -17.19 -6.80 -10.07
C GLY A 112 -18.51 -6.02 -10.12
#